data_AF-K6ZU33-F1
#
_entry.id   AF-K6ZU33-F1
#
_cell.length_a   1.000
_cell.length_b   1.000
_cell.length_c   1.000
_cell.angle_alpha   90.00
_cell.angle_beta   90.00
_cell.angle_gamma   90.00
#
_symmetry.space_group_name_H-M   'P 1'
#
loop_
_entity.id
_entity.type
_entity.pdbx_description
1 polymer ?
#
loop_
_entity_poly.entity_id
_entity_poly.type
_entity_poly.pdbx_seq_one_letter_code
_entity_poly.pdbx_strand_id
1 'polypeptide(L)'
;METYRHDVCEPNLTELKVLLEQGNYALPAPYNAAHDAKSTESLGRLDTDAIDDRMIMVGHVFSVEAFMNRWNHGAVLSHRADVRDAFLRNYHRANRWHLAAIVMAEKMQFLEAPCHYPLRMIACG
;
A
#
# COMPACT_ATOMS: atom_id res chain seq x y z
N MET A 1 3.59 3.75 -12.35
CA MET A 1 2.51 3.82 -11.34
C MET A 1 1.20 3.15 -11.78
N GLU A 2 0.90 3.07 -13.07
CA GLU A 2 -0.34 2.47 -13.60
C GLU A 2 -0.55 1.01 -13.15
N THR A 3 0.51 0.19 -13.14
CA THR A 3 0.43 -1.21 -12.70
C THR A 3 0.05 -1.35 -11.21
N TYR A 4 0.60 -0.53 -10.31
CA TYR A 4 0.22 -0.57 -8.89
C TYR A 4 -1.25 -0.19 -8.67
N ARG A 5 -1.74 0.80 -9.43
CA ARG A 5 -3.15 1.21 -9.39
C ARG A 5 -4.07 0.03 -9.75
N HIS A 6 -3.78 -0.65 -10.85
CA HIS A 6 -4.60 -1.77 -11.34
C HIS A 6 -4.44 -3.05 -10.51
N ASP A 7 -3.26 -3.30 -9.94
CA ASP A 7 -3.00 -4.53 -9.19
C ASP A 7 -3.44 -4.43 -7.72
N VAL A 8 -3.47 -3.22 -7.15
CA VAL A 8 -3.73 -3.01 -5.71
C VAL A 8 -4.91 -2.09 -5.48
N CYS A 9 -4.86 -0.85 -5.99
CA CYS A 9 -5.83 0.17 -5.62
C CYS A 9 -7.24 -0.14 -6.14
N GLU A 10 -7.40 -0.40 -7.43
CA GLU A 10 -8.71 -0.63 -8.05
C GLU A 10 -9.41 -1.90 -7.52
N PRO A 11 -8.73 -3.06 -7.40
CA PRO A 11 -9.36 -4.24 -6.81
C PRO A 11 -9.79 -4.02 -5.37
N ASN A 12 -8.94 -3.35 -4.56
CA ASN A 12 -9.25 -3.08 -3.15
C ASN A 12 -10.46 -2.14 -3.01
N LEU A 13 -10.51 -1.06 -3.80
CA LEU A 13 -11.63 -0.12 -3.80
C LEU A 13 -12.92 -0.78 -4.27
N THR A 14 -12.85 -1.57 -5.33
CA THR A 14 -14.02 -2.28 -5.87
C THR A 14 -14.59 -3.26 -4.86
N GLU A 15 -13.73 -4.07 -4.24
CA GLU A 15 -14.13 -5.08 -3.25
C GLU A 15 -14.71 -4.44 -1.97
N LEU A 16 -14.07 -3.39 -1.44
CA LEU A 16 -14.57 -2.67 -0.27
C LEU A 16 -15.89 -1.96 -0.55
N LYS A 17 -16.06 -1.38 -1.74
CA LYS A 17 -17.32 -0.75 -2.15
C LYS A 17 -18.47 -1.75 -2.09
N VAL A 18 -18.29 -2.95 -2.66
CA VAL A 18 -19.31 -4.00 -2.64
C VAL A 18 -19.69 -4.39 -1.21
N LEU A 19 -18.70 -4.55 -0.31
CA LEU A 19 -18.96 -4.88 1.09
C LEU A 19 -19.73 -3.78 1.83
N LEU A 20 -19.41 -2.51 1.55
CA LEU A 20 -20.11 -1.37 2.14
C LEU A 20 -21.56 -1.28 1.64
N GLU A 21 -21.78 -1.44 0.34
CA GLU A 21 -23.12 -1.46 -0.27
C GLU A 21 -23.98 -2.60 0.31
N GLN A 22 -23.43 -3.82 0.40
CA GLN A 22 -24.12 -4.96 1.01
C GLN A 22 -24.44 -4.75 2.50
N GLY A 23 -23.61 -3.98 3.20
CA GLY A 23 -23.83 -3.61 4.59
C GLY A 23 -24.72 -2.39 4.81
N ASN A 24 -25.26 -1.77 3.75
CA ASN A 24 -25.96 -0.49 3.79
C ASN A 24 -25.15 0.64 4.46
N TYR A 25 -23.82 0.59 4.35
CA TYR A 25 -22.95 1.66 4.82
C TYR A 25 -22.89 2.79 3.80
N ALA A 26 -22.69 4.02 4.29
CA ALA A 26 -22.41 5.16 3.42
C ALA A 26 -21.08 4.92 2.70
N LEU A 27 -21.09 5.08 1.38
CA LEU A 27 -19.86 5.04 0.60
C LEU A 27 -19.04 6.31 0.83
N PRO A 28 -17.71 6.20 0.92
CA PRO A 28 -16.83 7.37 0.92
C PRO A 28 -17.03 8.17 -0.38
N ALA A 29 -16.77 9.47 -0.32
CA ALA A 29 -16.82 10.32 -1.50
C ALA A 29 -15.98 9.70 -2.64
N PRO A 30 -16.47 9.69 -3.89
CA PRO A 30 -15.75 9.09 -5.00
C PRO A 30 -14.36 9.75 -5.12
N TYR A 31 -13.33 8.91 -5.04
CA TYR A 31 -11.95 9.36 -5.23
C TYR A 31 -11.80 9.90 -6.66
N ASN A 32 -11.64 11.21 -6.81
CA ASN A 32 -11.45 11.83 -8.10
C ASN A 32 -9.97 12.10 -8.33
N ALA A 33 -9.23 11.04 -8.67
CA ALA A 33 -7.82 11.13 -8.99
C ALA A 33 -7.50 12.20 -10.05
N ALA A 34 -8.43 12.51 -10.97
CA ALA A 34 -8.20 13.49 -12.02
C ALA A 34 -8.27 14.95 -11.53
N HIS A 35 -9.10 15.25 -10.52
CA HIS A 35 -9.17 16.59 -9.92
C HIS A 35 -8.25 16.74 -8.70
N ASP A 36 -8.02 15.66 -7.96
CA ASP A 36 -7.19 15.67 -6.75
C ASP A 36 -5.70 15.47 -7.06
N ALA A 37 -5.35 14.93 -8.24
CA ALA A 37 -3.96 14.90 -8.70
C ALA A 37 -3.53 16.30 -9.13
N LYS A 38 -2.54 16.83 -8.41
CA LYS A 38 -1.85 18.05 -8.80
C LYS A 38 -0.71 17.70 -9.75
N SER A 39 -0.64 18.37 -10.91
CA SER A 39 0.56 18.32 -11.75
C SER A 39 1.73 18.95 -11.01
N THR A 40 2.96 18.57 -11.38
CA THR A 40 4.18 19.20 -10.86
C THR A 40 4.18 20.71 -11.05
N GLU A 41 3.65 21.24 -12.16
CA GLU A 41 3.52 22.70 -12.34
C GLU A 41 2.51 23.32 -11.36
N SER A 42 1.41 22.61 -11.05
CA SER A 42 0.35 23.11 -10.17
C SER A 42 0.70 23.09 -8.67
N LEU A 43 1.76 22.37 -8.30
CA LEU A 43 2.30 22.35 -6.94
C LEU A 43 3.13 23.61 -6.61
N GLY A 44 3.43 24.44 -7.61
CA GLY A 44 4.28 25.62 -7.46
C GLY A 44 5.74 25.26 -7.19
N ARG A 45 6.51 26.24 -6.72
CA ARG A 45 7.90 26.02 -6.28
C ARG A 45 7.86 25.31 -4.93
N LEU A 46 8.13 24.01 -4.94
CA LEU A 46 8.35 23.24 -3.72
C LEU A 46 9.74 23.63 -3.19
N ASP A 47 9.80 24.49 -2.17
CA ASP A 47 11.03 24.80 -1.41
C ASP A 47 11.40 23.64 -0.47
N THR A 48 11.41 22.43 -1.01
CA THR A 48 11.93 21.24 -0.36
C THR A 48 13.13 20.81 -1.18
N ASP A 49 14.30 20.69 -0.54
CA ASP A 49 15.43 19.96 -1.10
C ASP A 49 14.87 18.71 -1.78
N ALA A 50 15.04 18.64 -3.11
CA ALA A 50 14.20 17.86 -3.99
C ALA A 50 13.94 16.46 -3.42
N ILE A 51 12.66 16.03 -3.40
CA ILE A 51 12.30 14.65 -3.09
C ILE A 51 13.03 13.78 -4.13
N ASP A 52 14.19 13.26 -3.76
CA ASP A 52 15.02 12.44 -4.63
C ASP A 52 14.44 11.02 -4.72
N ASP A 53 14.95 10.23 -5.67
CA ASP A 53 14.47 8.85 -5.86
C ASP A 53 14.57 8.02 -4.57
N ARG A 54 15.53 8.36 -3.70
CA ARG A 54 15.67 7.74 -2.38
C ARG A 54 14.49 8.08 -1.48
N MET A 55 14.13 9.35 -1.34
CA MET A 55 12.99 9.77 -0.53
C MET A 55 11.66 9.21 -1.07
N ILE A 56 11.47 9.17 -2.40
CA ILE A 56 10.29 8.56 -3.02
C ILE A 56 10.21 7.08 -2.69
N MET A 57 11.30 6.33 -2.91
CA MET A 57 11.34 4.88 -2.72
C MET A 57 11.16 4.50 -1.25
N VAL A 58 11.90 5.16 -0.35
CA VAL A 58 11.82 4.93 1.10
C VAL A 58 10.42 5.31 1.61
N GLY A 59 9.89 6.46 1.17
CA GLY A 59 8.52 6.88 1.49
C GLY A 59 7.46 5.87 1.02
N HIS A 60 7.64 5.29 -0.17
CA HIS A 60 6.76 4.25 -0.68
C HIS A 60 6.81 2.97 0.17
N VAL A 61 8.00 2.49 0.53
CA VAL A 61 8.18 1.29 1.39
C VAL A 61 7.40 1.44 2.69
N PHE A 62 7.61 2.53 3.42
CA PHE A 62 6.93 2.78 4.71
C PHE A 62 5.43 3.07 4.55
N SER A 63 5.02 3.72 3.47
CA SER A 63 3.60 3.95 3.19
C SER A 63 2.86 2.63 2.97
N VAL A 64 3.43 1.72 2.18
CA VAL A 64 2.84 0.40 1.94
C VAL A 64 2.80 -0.41 3.23
N GLU A 65 3.86 -0.40 4.04
CA GLU A 65 3.88 -1.06 5.35
C GLU A 65 2.77 -0.54 6.29
N ALA A 66 2.59 0.79 6.34
CA ALA A 66 1.53 1.39 7.15
C ALA A 66 0.12 0.93 6.71
N PHE A 67 -0.12 0.85 5.40
CA PHE A 67 -1.39 0.32 4.90
C PHE A 67 -1.55 -1.18 5.19
N MET A 68 -0.48 -1.98 5.06
CA MET A 68 -0.47 -3.39 5.43
C MET A 68 -0.85 -3.61 6.89
N ASN A 69 -0.27 -2.82 7.79
CA ASN A 69 -0.63 -2.87 9.21
C ASN A 69 -2.11 -2.52 9.43
N ARG A 70 -2.67 -1.55 8.70
CA ARG A 70 -4.09 -1.20 8.80
C ARG A 70 -5.00 -2.32 8.28
N TRP A 71 -4.65 -2.97 7.16
CA TRP A 71 -5.44 -4.09 6.65
C TRP A 71 -5.39 -5.29 7.60
N ASN A 72 -4.22 -5.59 8.17
CA ASN A 72 -4.10 -6.65 9.18
C ASN A 72 -4.96 -6.36 10.43
N HIS A 73 -4.92 -5.12 10.95
CA HIS A 73 -5.81 -4.72 12.05
C HIS A 73 -7.28 -4.86 11.68
N GLY A 74 -7.67 -4.44 10.48
CA GLY A 74 -9.03 -4.61 9.98
C GLY A 74 -9.47 -6.08 9.97
N ALA A 75 -8.60 -6.99 9.53
CA ALA A 75 -8.87 -8.43 9.55
C ALA A 75 -9.07 -8.97 10.98
N VAL A 76 -8.19 -8.59 11.92
CA VAL A 76 -8.25 -9.02 13.32
C VAL A 76 -9.53 -8.54 14.02
N LEU A 77 -9.97 -7.31 13.73
CA LEU A 77 -11.16 -6.71 14.33
C LEU A 77 -12.47 -7.11 13.63
N SER A 78 -12.40 -7.84 12.51
CA SER A 78 -13.57 -8.21 11.73
C SER A 78 -14.24 -9.49 12.25
N HIS A 79 -15.45 -9.33 12.80
CA HIS A 79 -16.31 -10.45 13.19
C HIS A 79 -16.96 -11.15 11.99
N ARG A 80 -17.13 -10.43 10.88
CA ARG A 80 -17.66 -10.93 9.61
C ARG A 80 -16.56 -11.58 8.78
N ALA A 81 -16.77 -12.84 8.36
CA ALA A 81 -15.77 -13.61 7.64
C ALA A 81 -15.43 -13.03 6.26
N ASP A 82 -16.44 -12.60 5.51
CA ASP A 82 -16.28 -11.97 4.19
C ASP A 82 -15.48 -10.66 4.25
N VAL A 83 -15.75 -9.83 5.27
CA VAL A 83 -15.01 -8.58 5.53
C VAL A 83 -13.56 -8.87 5.93
N ARG A 84 -13.36 -9.85 6.82
CA ARG A 84 -12.01 -10.30 7.22
C ARG A 84 -11.20 -10.79 6.03
N ASP A 85 -11.80 -11.61 5.18
CA ASP A 85 -11.11 -12.18 4.02
C ASP A 85 -10.75 -11.08 3.00
N ALA A 86 -11.58 -10.06 2.84
CA ALA A 86 -11.26 -8.90 2.01
C ALA A 86 -10.06 -8.12 2.55
N PHE A 87 -9.98 -7.91 3.87
CA PHE A 87 -8.80 -7.29 4.49
C PHE A 87 -7.51 -8.12 4.26
N LEU A 88 -7.59 -9.45 4.38
CA LEU A 88 -6.44 -10.33 4.10
C LEU A 88 -6.02 -10.30 2.63
N ARG A 89 -6.97 -10.29 1.69
CA ARG A 89 -6.66 -10.14 0.25
C ARG A 89 -5.99 -8.80 -0.04
N ASN A 90 -6.48 -7.71 0.55
CA ASN A 90 -5.87 -6.38 0.41
C ASN A 90 -4.43 -6.36 0.94
N TYR A 91 -4.18 -6.99 2.10
CA TYR A 91 -2.85 -7.18 2.65
C TYR A 91 -1.92 -7.91 1.65
N HIS A 92 -2.34 -9.05 1.11
CA HIS A 92 -1.50 -9.84 0.21
C HIS A 92 -1.20 -9.13 -1.12
N ARG A 93 -2.17 -8.40 -1.69
CA ARG A 93 -1.95 -7.59 -2.91
C ARG A 93 -0.86 -6.55 -2.67
N ALA A 94 -0.90 -5.86 -1.54
CA ALA A 94 0.10 -4.85 -1.21
C ALA A 94 1.45 -5.44 -0.80
N ASN A 95 1.48 -6.57 -0.09
CA ASN A 95 2.70 -7.24 0.33
C ASN A 95 3.62 -7.56 -0.86
N ARG A 96 3.05 -7.98 -1.99
CA ARG A 96 3.81 -8.24 -3.22
C ARG A 96 4.59 -6.99 -3.68
N TRP A 97 3.95 -5.83 -3.64
CA TRP A 97 4.55 -4.56 -4.05
C TRP A 97 5.51 -4.01 -3.00
N HIS A 98 5.23 -4.23 -1.72
CA HIS A 98 6.15 -3.91 -0.63
C HIS A 98 7.49 -4.64 -0.78
N LEU A 99 7.47 -5.95 -1.01
CA LEU A 99 8.68 -6.75 -1.24
C LEU A 99 9.43 -6.28 -2.49
N ALA A 100 8.72 -5.97 -3.58
CA ALA A 100 9.35 -5.45 -4.79
C ALA A 100 10.04 -4.10 -4.55
N ALA A 101 9.41 -3.21 -3.77
CA ALA A 101 9.97 -1.91 -3.40
C ALA A 101 11.19 -2.05 -2.48
N ILE A 102 11.18 -2.97 -1.51
CA ILE A 102 12.34 -3.27 -0.65
C ILE A 102 13.52 -3.75 -1.51
N VAL A 103 13.30 -4.75 -2.36
CA VAL A 103 14.36 -5.28 -3.25
C VAL A 103 14.92 -4.20 -4.17
N MET A 104 14.08 -3.28 -4.64
CA MET A 104 14.51 -2.15 -5.46
C MET A 104 15.34 -1.15 -4.65
N ALA A 105 14.88 -0.79 -3.45
CA ALA A 105 15.60 0.11 -2.54
C ALA A 105 16.97 -0.46 -2.12
N GLU A 106 17.06 -1.76 -1.88
CA GLU A 106 18.32 -2.45 -1.58
C GLU A 106 19.28 -2.41 -2.78
N LYS A 107 18.79 -2.72 -4.00
CA LYS A 107 19.60 -2.64 -5.23
C LYS A 107 20.12 -1.24 -5.51
N MET A 108 19.32 -0.21 -5.17
CA MET A 108 19.69 1.20 -5.31
C MET A 108 20.52 1.71 -4.13
N GLN A 109 20.82 0.86 -3.14
CA GLN A 109 21.55 1.20 -1.91
C GLN A 109 20.89 2.33 -1.10
N PHE A 110 19.57 2.47 -1.23
CA PHE A 110 18.76 3.46 -0.52
C PHE A 110 18.39 2.99 0.89
N LEU A 111 18.27 1.68 1.06
CA LEU A 111 18.16 0.98 2.33
C LEU A 111 19.37 0.07 2.50
N GLU A 112 19.93 0.03 3.71
CA GLU A 112 20.89 -1.00 4.08
C GLU A 112 20.14 -2.33 4.19
N ALA A 113 20.74 -3.41 3.66
CA ALA A 113 20.23 -4.74 3.89
C ALA A 113 20.13 -4.95 5.41
N PRO A 114 18.99 -5.45 5.94
CA PRO A 114 18.88 -5.72 7.36
C PRO A 114 20.04 -6.63 7.76
N CYS A 115 20.86 -6.13 8.68
CA CYS A 115 22.07 -6.78 9.18
C CYS A 115 21.80 -8.27 9.35
N HIS A 116 22.53 -9.11 8.61
CA HIS A 116 22.41 -10.58 8.52
C HIS A 116 21.58 -11.24 9.64
N TYR A 117 20.26 -11.32 9.47
CA TYR A 117 19.47 -12.33 10.15
C TYR A 117 19.60 -13.61 9.34
N PRO A 118 20.06 -14.73 9.91
CA PRO A 118 20.12 -15.99 9.17
C PRO A 118 18.68 -16.36 8.78
N LEU A 119 18.47 -16.58 7.47
CA LEU A 119 17.25 -17.08 6.81
C LEU A 119 16.86 -18.51 7.26
N ARG A 120 16.96 -18.82 8.55
CA ARG A 120 16.46 -20.04 9.17
C ARG A 120 15.41 -19.67 10.20
N MET A 121 14.18 -19.42 9.76
CA MET A 121 12.95 -19.71 10.52
C MET A 121 11.70 -19.18 9.79
N ILE A 122 11.50 -19.52 8.51
CA ILE A 122 10.13 -19.68 7.98
C ILE A 122 10.15 -20.90 7.04
N ALA A 123 10.33 -22.07 7.64
CA ALA A 123 9.90 -23.33 7.09
C ALA A 123 9.12 -24.03 8.21
N CYS A 124 7.83 -24.22 7.98
CA CYS A 124 6.86 -24.98 8.79
C CYS A 124 6.50 -24.41 10.17
N GLY A 125 5.23 -24.04 10.28
CA GLY A 125 4.46 -23.81 11.49
C GLY A 125 2.99 -23.67 11.12
#